data_AF-A0A9D8FB55-F1
#
_entry.id   AF-A0A9D8FB55-F1
#
_cell.length_a   1.000
_cell.length_b   1.000
_cell.length_c   1.000
_cell.angle_alpha   90.00
_cell.angle_beta   90.00
_cell.angle_gamma   90.00
#
_symmetry.space_group_name_H-M   'P 1'
#
loop_
_entity.id
_entity.type
_entity.pdbx_description
1 polymer ?
#
loop_
_entity_poly.entity_id
_entity_poly.type
_entity_poly.pdbx_seq_one_letter_code
_entity_poly.pdbx_strand_id
1 'polypeptide(L)'
;MKLNDLQFFLTLAQAIDAVAADFEQYGPQPDLFHKIGALILGKDFKTCILNGSDRAWIRRNTDQPFEPVNDEVLGFYLIHVLETFEKDAASMAQICTLVFETPARPGEVEGESGVWIENQMNGFVCKRCGNCCRRLENACAQEDWQLWESIGRSDILSWVKKEPLDNGKVRYSAWVDPQTGRPAESCPFLGHQPGTDIFFCNIHAVKPLVCREYPYTKKHARNTGCRCQ
;
A
#
# COMPACT_ATOMS: atom_id res chain seq x y z
N MET A 1 -23.67 6.39 -3.82
CA MET A 1 -22.67 6.03 -2.79
C MET A 1 -23.26 4.88 -2.00
N LYS A 2 -22.81 3.64 -2.23
CA LYS A 2 -23.34 2.47 -1.51
C LYS A 2 -22.63 2.41 -0.16
N LEU A 3 -23.36 2.07 0.90
CA LEU A 3 -22.88 2.04 2.30
C LEU A 3 -21.73 1.04 2.58
N ASN A 4 -21.25 0.27 1.59
CA ASN A 4 -20.15 -0.69 1.75
C ASN A 4 -18.76 -0.12 1.47
N ASP A 5 -18.63 1.14 1.03
CA ASP A 5 -17.33 1.70 0.57
C ASP A 5 -16.44 2.26 1.70
N LEU A 6 -16.73 2.00 2.98
CA LEU A 6 -15.98 2.59 4.11
C LEU A 6 -15.03 1.61 4.80
N GLN A 7 -15.16 0.32 4.52
CA GLN A 7 -14.33 -0.71 5.09
C GLN A 7 -14.10 -1.83 4.07
N PHE A 8 -12.95 -2.48 4.16
CA PHE A 8 -12.62 -3.67 3.38
C PHE A 8 -12.10 -4.77 4.32
N PHE A 9 -12.30 -6.01 3.91
CA PHE A 9 -11.84 -7.18 4.65
C PHE A 9 -10.54 -7.69 4.03
N LEU A 10 -9.56 -7.99 4.89
CA LEU A 10 -8.37 -8.73 4.53
C LEU A 10 -8.32 -10.02 5.33
N THR A 11 -8.01 -11.13 4.68
CA THR A 11 -7.60 -12.36 5.39
C THR A 11 -6.32 -12.08 6.17
N LEU A 12 -5.96 -12.93 7.14
CA LEU A 12 -4.73 -12.72 7.91
C LEU A 12 -3.48 -12.65 7.03
N ALA A 13 -3.40 -13.51 6.00
CA ALA A 13 -2.33 -13.49 5.01
C ALA A 13 -2.30 -12.17 4.23
N GLN A 14 -3.45 -11.72 3.71
CA GLN A 14 -3.55 -10.44 3.00
C GLN A 14 -3.21 -9.24 3.90
N ALA A 15 -3.54 -9.30 5.19
CA ALA A 15 -3.19 -8.28 6.15
C ALA A 15 -1.66 -8.20 6.37
N ILE A 16 -0.97 -9.34 6.41
CA ILE A 16 0.50 -9.41 6.49
C ILE A 16 1.12 -8.82 5.21
N ASP A 17 0.63 -9.24 4.04
CA ASP A 17 1.10 -8.71 2.74
C ASP A 17 0.92 -7.19 2.66
N ALA A 18 -0.21 -6.67 3.12
CA ALA A 18 -0.49 -5.24 3.15
C ALA A 18 0.44 -4.47 4.12
N VAL A 19 0.79 -5.07 5.27
CA VAL A 19 1.76 -4.49 6.22
C VAL A 19 3.17 -4.48 5.61
N ALA A 20 3.57 -5.57 4.94
CA ALA A 20 4.84 -5.64 4.22
C ALA A 20 4.95 -4.58 3.12
N ALA A 21 3.88 -4.42 2.32
CA ALA A 21 3.80 -3.41 1.28
C ALA A 21 3.93 -1.97 1.83
N ASP A 22 3.32 -1.67 2.99
CA ASP A 22 3.48 -0.35 3.64
C ASP A 22 4.94 -0.08 4.04
N PHE A 23 5.65 -1.09 4.56
CA PHE A 23 7.04 -0.92 5.00
C PHE A 23 7.97 -0.72 3.81
N GLU A 24 7.77 -1.47 2.73
CA GLU A 24 8.53 -1.32 1.49
C GLU A 24 8.27 0.06 0.85
N GLN A 25 7.00 0.49 0.80
CA GLN A 25 6.61 1.72 0.12
C GLN A 25 7.19 2.99 0.77
N TYR A 26 7.29 3.03 2.10
CA TYR A 26 7.71 4.24 2.83
C TYR A 26 9.10 4.15 3.47
N GLY A 27 9.76 3.00 3.40
CA GLY A 27 11.06 2.77 4.04
C GLY A 27 10.96 2.65 5.57
N PRO A 28 12.08 2.81 6.30
CA PRO A 28 12.10 2.66 7.75
C PRO A 28 11.17 3.66 8.47
N GLN A 29 10.31 3.14 9.35
CA GLN A 29 9.38 3.92 10.16
C GLN A 29 9.64 3.63 11.66
N PRO A 30 10.71 4.19 12.28
CA PRO A 30 11.20 3.74 13.60
C PRO A 30 10.14 3.80 14.70
N ASP A 31 9.42 4.92 14.82
CA ASP A 31 8.36 5.08 15.82
C ASP A 31 7.23 4.06 15.66
N LEU A 32 6.90 3.71 14.42
CA LEU A 32 5.91 2.67 14.12
C LEU A 32 6.47 1.29 14.49
N PHE A 33 7.68 0.98 14.04
CA PHE A 33 8.35 -0.30 14.30
C PHE A 33 8.52 -0.56 15.79
N HIS A 34 8.81 0.47 16.59
CA HIS A 34 8.89 0.34 18.04
C HIS A 34 7.54 0.01 18.68
N LYS A 35 6.46 0.64 18.23
CA LYS A 35 5.10 0.38 18.74
C LYS A 35 4.63 -1.02 18.40
N ILE A 36 4.77 -1.43 17.13
CA ILE A 36 4.31 -2.76 16.70
C ILE A 36 5.27 -3.86 17.12
N GLY A 37 6.56 -3.57 17.31
CA GLY A 37 7.55 -4.54 17.78
C GLY A 37 7.15 -5.13 19.12
N ALA A 38 6.64 -4.31 20.03
CA ALA A 38 6.08 -4.77 21.31
C ALA A 38 4.86 -5.69 21.13
N LEU A 39 4.01 -5.46 20.12
CA LEU A 39 2.85 -6.32 19.83
C LEU A 39 3.25 -7.64 19.16
N ILE A 40 4.22 -7.59 18.25
CA ILE A 40 4.64 -8.73 17.45
C ILE A 40 5.51 -9.69 18.26
N LEU A 41 6.48 -9.15 18.99
CA LEU A 41 7.52 -9.91 19.70
C LEU A 41 7.28 -10.00 21.22
N GLY A 42 6.38 -9.18 21.77
CA GLY A 42 6.04 -9.22 23.19
C GLY A 42 7.26 -9.05 24.10
N LYS A 43 7.53 -10.07 24.92
CA LYS A 43 8.65 -10.09 25.88
C LYS A 43 10.04 -10.09 25.22
N ASP A 44 10.10 -10.40 23.92
CA ASP A 44 11.35 -10.53 23.16
C ASP A 44 11.73 -9.24 22.43
N PHE A 45 11.04 -8.14 22.73
CA PHE A 45 11.34 -6.80 22.23
C PHE A 45 11.44 -5.78 23.36
N LYS A 46 12.42 -4.89 23.27
CA LYS A 46 12.62 -3.78 24.19
C LYS A 46 13.12 -2.56 23.42
N THR A 47 12.75 -1.38 23.92
CA THR A 47 13.34 -0.12 23.50
C THR A 47 14.17 0.47 24.63
N CYS A 48 15.28 1.12 24.29
CA CYS A 48 16.06 1.88 25.25
C CYS A 48 16.69 3.11 24.60
N ILE A 49 16.82 4.19 25.38
CA ILE A 49 17.47 5.41 24.91
C ILE A 49 18.99 5.23 25.05
N LEU A 50 19.70 5.26 23.92
CA LEU A 50 21.15 5.22 23.85
C LEU A 50 21.64 6.45 23.09
N ASN A 51 22.51 7.26 23.73
CA ASN A 51 23.04 8.50 23.16
C ASN A 51 21.97 9.49 22.67
N GLY A 52 20.82 9.53 23.35
CA GLY A 52 19.70 10.42 23.00
C GLY A 52 18.81 9.93 21.87
N SER A 53 19.03 8.71 21.36
CA SER A 53 18.19 8.07 20.35
C SER A 53 17.56 6.80 20.89
N ASP A 54 16.29 6.57 20.58
CA ASP A 54 15.62 5.31 20.93
C ASP A 54 16.18 4.18 20.07
N ARG A 55 16.48 3.05 20.68
CA ARG A 55 17.07 1.88 20.02
C ARG A 55 16.23 0.66 20.32
N ALA A 56 15.89 -0.08 19.28
CA ALA A 56 15.27 -1.38 19.38
C ALA A 56 16.29 -2.46 19.73
N TRP A 57 15.86 -3.36 20.62
CA TRP A 57 16.59 -4.55 21.00
C TRP A 57 15.67 -5.74 20.88
N ILE A 58 16.14 -6.79 20.21
CA ILE A 58 15.40 -8.01 20.00
C ILE A 58 16.10 -9.19 20.63
N ARG A 59 15.33 -10.19 21.03
CA ARG A 59 15.84 -11.49 21.44
C ARG A 59 15.28 -12.54 20.49
N ARG A 60 16.13 -13.15 19.67
CA ARG A 60 15.69 -14.14 18.66
C ARG A 60 15.31 -15.49 19.26
N ASN A 61 15.91 -15.84 20.39
CA ASN A 61 15.63 -17.06 21.15
C ASN A 61 15.66 -16.76 22.66
N THR A 62 14.80 -17.38 23.45
CA THR A 62 14.67 -17.09 24.90
C THR A 62 15.98 -17.20 25.68
N ASP A 63 16.89 -18.07 25.23
CA ASP A 63 18.17 -18.36 25.86
C ASP A 63 19.31 -17.44 25.39
N GLN A 64 19.05 -16.55 24.43
CA GLN A 64 20.02 -15.58 23.92
C GLN A 64 19.86 -14.21 24.58
N PRO A 65 20.96 -13.42 24.67
CA PRO A 65 20.86 -12.04 25.10
C PRO A 65 20.06 -11.19 24.10
N PHE A 66 19.59 -10.04 24.56
CA PHE A 66 19.06 -9.02 23.67
C PHE A 66 20.18 -8.45 22.80
N GLU A 67 19.93 -8.30 21.50
CA GLU A 67 20.83 -7.68 20.54
C GLU A 67 20.24 -6.38 20.01
N PRO A 68 21.05 -5.32 19.84
CA PRO A 68 20.58 -4.09 19.23
C PRO A 68 20.32 -4.34 17.74
N VAL A 69 19.23 -3.77 17.25
CA VAL A 69 18.87 -3.84 15.83
C VAL A 69 18.62 -2.43 15.30
N ASN A 70 19.06 -2.15 14.08
CA ASN A 70 18.75 -0.91 13.41
C ASN A 70 17.35 -0.97 12.77
N ASP A 71 16.78 0.17 12.42
CA ASP A 71 15.38 0.23 11.99
C ASP A 71 15.14 -0.42 10.63
N GLU A 72 16.13 -0.40 9.73
CA GLU A 72 16.07 -1.09 8.44
C GLU A 72 15.90 -2.61 8.64
N VAL A 73 16.78 -3.22 9.43
CA VAL A 73 16.74 -4.65 9.72
C VAL A 73 15.52 -5.01 10.58
N LEU A 74 15.09 -4.12 11.47
CA LEU A 74 13.92 -4.35 12.31
C LEU A 74 12.65 -4.50 11.47
N GLY A 75 12.44 -3.64 10.47
CA GLY A 75 11.29 -3.75 9.56
C GLY A 75 11.19 -5.13 8.91
N PHE A 76 12.27 -5.60 8.29
CA PHE A 76 12.33 -6.93 7.67
C PHE A 76 12.10 -8.07 8.68
N TYR A 77 12.71 -7.96 9.87
CA TYR A 77 12.55 -8.98 10.90
C TYR A 77 11.11 -9.09 11.40
N LEU A 78 10.41 -7.95 11.57
CA LEU A 78 9.02 -7.94 11.99
C LEU A 78 8.10 -8.59 10.96
N ILE A 79 8.31 -8.33 9.66
CA ILE A 79 7.56 -9.00 8.58
C ILE A 79 7.82 -10.50 8.61
N HIS A 80 9.09 -10.91 8.69
CA HIS A 80 9.44 -12.33 8.74
C HIS A 80 8.75 -13.05 9.91
N VAL A 81 8.67 -12.42 11.07
CA VAL A 81 7.98 -12.99 12.24
C VAL A 81 6.48 -13.10 12.01
N LEU A 82 5.86 -12.10 11.36
CA LEU A 82 4.44 -12.16 11.00
C LEU A 82 4.12 -13.26 9.99
N GLU A 83 5.00 -13.49 9.01
CA GLU A 83 4.85 -14.56 8.02
C GLU A 83 5.08 -15.95 8.62
N THR A 84 5.95 -16.06 9.63
CA THR A 84 6.37 -17.34 10.20
C THR A 84 5.47 -17.81 11.34
N PHE A 85 4.94 -16.88 12.14
CA PHE A 85 4.15 -17.20 13.33
C PHE A 85 2.71 -16.73 13.18
N GLU A 86 1.77 -17.66 13.37
CA GLU A 86 0.35 -17.35 13.35
C GLU A 86 0.00 -16.28 14.38
N LYS A 87 -0.70 -15.24 13.92
CA LYS A 87 -1.31 -14.21 14.76
C LYS A 87 -2.81 -14.33 14.65
N ASP A 88 -3.49 -14.22 15.79
CA ASP A 88 -4.95 -14.12 15.77
C ASP A 88 -5.43 -12.80 15.16
N ALA A 89 -6.70 -12.77 14.77
CA ALA A 89 -7.33 -11.61 14.16
C ALA A 89 -7.32 -10.36 15.07
N ALA A 90 -7.34 -10.53 16.40
CA ALA A 90 -7.33 -9.41 17.33
C ALA A 90 -5.96 -8.72 17.34
N SER A 91 -4.88 -9.49 17.39
CA SER A 91 -3.50 -9.03 17.32
C SER A 91 -3.24 -8.36 15.97
N MET A 92 -3.68 -8.99 14.87
CA MET A 92 -3.54 -8.40 13.53
C MET A 92 -4.32 -7.09 13.39
N ALA A 93 -5.53 -6.98 13.94
CA ALA A 93 -6.29 -5.74 13.93
C ALA A 93 -5.56 -4.59 14.66
N GLN A 94 -4.90 -4.88 15.79
CA GLN A 94 -4.08 -3.88 16.50
C GLN A 94 -2.88 -3.42 15.66
N ILE A 95 -2.19 -4.36 15.02
CA ILE A 95 -1.06 -4.07 14.14
C ILE A 95 -1.53 -3.22 12.95
N CYS A 96 -2.58 -3.64 12.23
CA CYS A 96 -3.15 -2.90 11.11
C CYS A 96 -3.61 -1.50 11.53
N THR A 97 -4.16 -1.34 12.73
CA THR A 97 -4.57 -0.02 13.24
C THR A 97 -3.39 0.94 13.35
N LEU A 98 -2.26 0.45 13.85
CA LEU A 98 -1.04 1.24 13.99
C LEU A 98 -0.37 1.49 12.64
N VAL A 99 -0.25 0.45 11.81
CA VAL A 99 0.44 0.54 10.52
C VAL A 99 -0.31 1.44 9.56
N PHE A 100 -1.63 1.27 9.41
CA PHE A 100 -2.41 2.03 8.45
C PHE A 100 -2.97 3.35 9.00
N GLU A 101 -2.75 3.63 10.29
CA GLU A 101 -3.29 4.77 11.05
C GLU A 101 -4.81 4.93 10.90
N THR A 102 -5.53 3.83 10.93
CA THR A 102 -6.98 3.78 10.73
C THR A 102 -7.59 2.66 11.56
N PRO A 103 -8.83 2.79 12.08
CA PRO A 103 -9.46 1.71 12.83
C PRO A 103 -9.47 0.41 12.05
N ALA A 104 -9.00 -0.64 12.70
CA ALA A 104 -9.15 -2.00 12.24
C ALA A 104 -9.72 -2.88 13.35
N ARG A 105 -10.54 -3.85 12.97
CA ARG A 105 -11.21 -4.76 13.92
C ARG A 105 -11.16 -6.20 13.40
N PRO A 106 -11.05 -7.19 14.29
CA PRO A 106 -11.16 -8.58 13.87
C PRO A 106 -12.53 -8.86 13.24
N GLY A 107 -12.59 -9.81 12.32
CA GLY A 107 -13.84 -10.30 11.77
C GLY A 107 -13.67 -11.60 11.01
N GLU A 108 -14.78 -12.07 10.46
CA GLU A 108 -14.85 -13.31 9.69
C GLU A 108 -15.75 -13.10 8.48
N VAL A 109 -15.37 -13.66 7.33
CA VAL A 109 -16.15 -13.67 6.11
C VAL A 109 -16.14 -15.10 5.58
N GLU A 110 -17.32 -15.70 5.37
CA GLU A 110 -17.46 -17.05 4.81
C GLU A 110 -16.64 -18.14 5.54
N GLY A 111 -16.45 -17.99 6.85
CA GLY A 111 -15.66 -18.93 7.67
C GLY A 111 -14.17 -18.63 7.73
N GLU A 112 -13.68 -17.62 7.02
CA GLU A 112 -12.29 -17.20 7.03
C GLU A 112 -12.08 -16.03 7.99
N SER A 113 -11.17 -16.21 8.95
CA SER A 113 -10.78 -15.17 9.92
C SER A 113 -9.90 -14.10 9.28
N GLY A 114 -10.07 -12.85 9.69
CA GLY A 114 -9.30 -11.74 9.17
C GLY A 114 -9.59 -10.43 9.88
N VAL A 115 -9.33 -9.33 9.17
CA VAL A 115 -9.39 -7.98 9.71
C VAL A 115 -10.21 -7.09 8.79
N TRP A 116 -11.18 -6.37 9.36
CA TRP A 116 -11.84 -5.25 8.70
C TRP A 116 -11.03 -3.98 8.93
N ILE A 117 -10.69 -3.28 7.85
CA ILE A 117 -9.95 -2.03 7.88
C ILE A 117 -10.88 -0.91 7.41
N GLU A 118 -11.04 0.13 8.22
CA GLU A 118 -11.72 1.35 7.79
C GLU A 118 -10.78 2.15 6.88
N ASN A 119 -11.24 2.63 5.73
CA ASN A 119 -10.38 3.42 4.85
C ASN A 119 -10.25 4.89 5.28
N GLN A 120 -11.14 5.37 6.17
CA GLN A 120 -11.24 6.78 6.58
C GLN A 120 -11.34 7.77 5.41
N MET A 121 -11.80 7.31 4.25
CA MET A 121 -11.85 8.13 3.04
C MET A 121 -13.14 8.93 2.90
N ASN A 122 -14.05 8.83 3.89
CA ASN A 122 -15.26 9.64 3.91
C ASN A 122 -14.91 11.14 3.93
N GLY A 123 -15.44 11.87 2.95
CA GLY A 123 -15.21 13.31 2.81
C GLY A 123 -13.88 13.70 2.16
N PHE A 124 -13.02 12.75 1.75
CA PHE A 124 -11.80 13.08 1.02
C PHE A 124 -12.16 13.63 -0.36
N VAL A 125 -11.68 14.85 -0.67
CA VAL A 125 -11.95 15.49 -1.96
C VAL A 125 -10.65 15.77 -2.70
N CYS A 126 -10.47 15.14 -3.86
CA CYS A 126 -9.34 15.41 -4.74
C CYS A 126 -9.37 16.86 -5.24
N LYS A 127 -8.41 17.67 -4.79
CA LYS A 127 -8.20 19.07 -5.23
C LYS A 127 -7.53 19.20 -6.60
N ARG A 128 -7.30 18.08 -7.31
CA ARG A 128 -6.71 18.05 -8.66
C ARG A 128 -5.33 18.72 -8.75
N CYS A 129 -4.54 18.66 -7.69
CA CYS A 129 -3.17 19.23 -7.66
C CYS A 129 -2.12 18.43 -8.46
N GLY A 130 -2.46 17.25 -8.97
CA GLY A 130 -1.57 16.40 -9.79
C GLY A 130 -0.41 15.73 -9.05
N ASN A 131 -0.25 15.92 -7.74
CA ASN A 131 0.87 15.33 -6.99
C ASN A 131 0.84 13.80 -6.98
N CYS A 132 -0.27 13.20 -6.56
CA CYS A 132 -0.41 11.75 -6.54
C CYS A 132 -0.36 11.16 -7.95
N CYS A 133 -1.01 11.80 -8.93
CA CYS A 133 -1.03 11.33 -10.32
C CYS A 133 0.35 11.27 -10.98
N ARG A 134 1.34 12.04 -10.50
CA ARG A 134 2.72 12.04 -11.00
C ARG A 134 3.65 11.07 -10.26
N ARG A 135 3.24 10.59 -9.08
CA ARG A 135 4.06 9.79 -8.18
C ARG A 135 3.59 8.35 -8.04
N LEU A 136 2.30 8.10 -8.30
CA LEU A 136 1.78 6.76 -8.33
C LEU A 136 2.48 5.96 -9.40
N GLU A 137 2.79 4.72 -9.06
CA GLU A 137 3.32 3.77 -10.01
C GLU A 137 2.34 3.60 -11.16
N ASN A 138 2.88 3.53 -12.38
CA ASN A 138 2.08 3.24 -13.55
C ASN A 138 1.81 1.74 -13.59
N ALA A 139 0.79 1.30 -12.85
CA ALA A 139 0.35 -0.09 -12.84
C ALA A 139 -1.07 -0.22 -13.38
N CYS A 140 -1.36 -1.36 -13.99
CA CYS A 140 -2.71 -1.74 -14.36
C CYS A 140 -2.90 -3.24 -14.16
N ALA A 141 -4.08 -3.63 -13.72
CA ALA A 141 -4.43 -5.03 -13.54
C ALA A 141 -4.98 -5.63 -14.85
N GLN A 142 -5.12 -6.96 -14.90
CA GLN A 142 -5.73 -7.64 -16.04
C GLN A 142 -7.18 -7.14 -16.28
N GLU A 143 -7.90 -6.85 -15.20
CA GLU A 143 -9.26 -6.34 -15.19
C GLU A 143 -9.35 -4.95 -15.84
N ASP A 144 -8.32 -4.11 -15.65
CA ASP A 144 -8.25 -2.81 -16.31
C ASP A 144 -8.05 -2.97 -17.83
N TRP A 145 -7.18 -3.89 -18.24
CA TRP A 145 -7.01 -4.23 -19.66
C TRP A 145 -8.32 -4.73 -20.29
N GLN A 146 -8.95 -5.73 -19.65
CA GLN A 146 -10.20 -6.31 -20.11
C GLN A 146 -11.31 -5.27 -20.21
N LEU A 147 -11.39 -4.36 -19.23
CA LEU A 147 -12.31 -3.24 -19.28
C LEU A 147 -12.05 -2.42 -20.55
N TRP A 148 -10.83 -1.90 -20.75
CA TRP A 148 -10.50 -1.05 -21.89
C TRP A 148 -10.72 -1.74 -23.24
N GLU A 149 -10.41 -3.02 -23.34
CA GLU A 149 -10.69 -3.86 -24.52
C GLU A 149 -12.19 -3.97 -24.79
N SER A 150 -12.98 -4.27 -23.76
CA SER A 150 -14.44 -4.44 -23.89
C SER A 150 -15.17 -3.16 -24.35
N ILE A 151 -14.63 -1.99 -24.03
CA ILE A 151 -15.20 -0.68 -24.40
C ILE A 151 -14.48 -0.04 -25.60
N GLY A 152 -13.58 -0.75 -26.27
CA GLY A 152 -12.92 -0.30 -27.50
C GLY A 152 -11.95 0.88 -27.32
N ARG A 153 -11.35 1.04 -26.14
CA ARG A 153 -10.39 2.14 -25.84
C ARG A 153 -8.97 1.81 -26.31
N SER A 154 -8.82 1.67 -27.62
CA SER A 154 -7.53 1.40 -28.28
C SER A 154 -6.46 2.46 -28.02
N ASP A 155 -6.89 3.70 -27.77
CA ASP A 155 -6.02 4.82 -27.36
C ASP A 155 -5.39 4.61 -25.99
N ILE A 156 -6.02 3.83 -25.08
CA ILE A 156 -5.42 3.43 -23.80
C ILE A 156 -4.56 2.19 -23.99
N LEU A 157 -5.09 1.18 -24.69
CA LEU A 157 -4.42 -0.10 -24.91
C LEU A 157 -3.07 0.06 -25.62
N SER A 158 -2.92 1.06 -26.49
CA SER A 158 -1.63 1.34 -27.15
C SER A 158 -0.51 1.71 -26.18
N TRP A 159 -0.84 2.17 -24.97
CA TRP A 159 0.12 2.53 -23.93
C TRP A 159 0.39 1.41 -22.92
N VAL A 160 -0.17 0.21 -23.14
CA VAL A 160 -0.06 -0.92 -22.21
C VAL A 160 0.67 -2.06 -22.90
N LYS A 161 1.76 -2.50 -22.30
CA LYS A 161 2.55 -3.63 -22.81
C LYS A 161 2.09 -4.92 -22.15
N LYS A 162 1.75 -5.92 -22.96
CA LYS A 162 1.39 -7.27 -22.55
C LYS A 162 2.60 -8.20 -22.72
N GLU A 163 3.12 -8.73 -21.64
CA GLU A 163 4.32 -9.58 -21.65
C GLU A 163 4.01 -10.96 -21.07
N PRO A 164 4.20 -12.05 -21.82
CA PRO A 164 4.10 -13.39 -21.25
C PRO A 164 5.26 -13.63 -20.27
N LEU A 165 4.94 -14.31 -19.17
CA LEU A 165 5.90 -14.76 -18.17
C LEU A 165 6.14 -16.27 -18.33
N ASP A 166 7.30 -16.75 -17.88
CA ASP A 166 7.72 -18.17 -18.02
C ASP A 166 6.75 -19.16 -17.34
N ASN A 167 5.98 -18.69 -16.36
CA ASN A 167 4.95 -19.46 -15.67
C ASN A 167 3.58 -19.48 -16.38
N GLY A 168 3.51 -19.02 -17.63
CA GLY A 168 2.28 -18.95 -18.42
C GLY A 168 1.34 -17.80 -18.03
N LYS A 169 1.70 -16.98 -17.04
CA LYS A 169 0.95 -15.76 -16.69
C LYS A 169 1.33 -14.62 -17.64
N VAL A 170 0.56 -13.55 -17.57
CA VAL A 170 0.79 -12.33 -18.34
C VAL A 170 1.00 -11.15 -17.41
N ARG A 171 2.05 -10.38 -17.64
CA ARG A 171 2.27 -9.07 -17.02
C ARG A 171 1.69 -7.98 -17.91
N TYR A 172 1.02 -7.02 -17.30
CA TYR A 172 0.56 -5.80 -17.94
C TYR A 172 1.36 -4.62 -17.39
N SER A 173 2.14 -3.97 -18.25
CA SER A 173 3.01 -2.85 -17.88
C SER A 173 2.41 -1.57 -18.45
N ALA A 174 2.00 -0.66 -17.58
CA ALA A 174 1.61 0.70 -17.93
C ALA A 174 2.73 1.68 -17.47
N TRP A 175 2.86 2.89 -18.00
CA TRP A 175 2.56 3.23 -19.38
C TRP A 175 3.85 3.02 -20.17
N VAL A 176 3.74 2.38 -21.32
CA VAL A 176 4.85 2.19 -22.26
C VAL A 176 4.56 3.03 -23.48
N ASP A 177 5.49 3.91 -23.85
CA ASP A 177 5.37 4.75 -25.02
C ASP A 177 5.27 3.86 -26.29
N PRO A 178 4.18 3.95 -27.07
CA PRO A 178 3.98 3.09 -28.24
C PRO A 178 4.98 3.32 -29.36
N GLN A 179 5.62 4.49 -29.43
CA GLN A 179 6.61 4.83 -30.46
C GLN A 179 7.99 4.32 -30.08
N THR A 180 8.37 4.44 -28.80
CA THR A 180 9.73 4.11 -28.35
C THR A 180 9.85 2.75 -27.68
N GLY A 181 8.73 2.16 -27.23
CA GLY A 181 8.69 0.92 -26.45
C GLY A 181 9.28 1.05 -25.04
N ARG A 182 9.58 2.27 -24.58
CA ARG A 182 10.17 2.55 -23.26
C ARG A 182 9.09 2.91 -22.23
N PRO A 183 9.31 2.68 -20.93
CA PRO A 183 8.46 3.21 -19.89
C PRO A 183 8.31 4.73 -20.04
N ALA A 184 7.07 5.21 -19.98
CA ALA A 184 6.79 6.64 -20.05
C ALA A 184 7.28 7.31 -18.76
N GLU A 185 7.95 8.46 -18.90
CA GLU A 185 8.41 9.25 -17.76
C GLU A 185 7.25 9.83 -16.93
N SER A 186 6.07 9.96 -17.54
CA SER A 186 4.85 10.42 -16.88
C SER A 186 3.60 9.79 -17.50
N CYS A 187 2.48 9.85 -16.78
CA CYS A 187 1.21 9.34 -17.27
C CYS A 187 0.75 10.12 -18.52
N PRO A 188 0.55 9.46 -19.68
CA PRO A 188 0.19 10.11 -20.94
C PRO A 188 -1.24 10.68 -20.92
N PHE A 189 -2.06 10.25 -19.96
CA PHE A 189 -3.44 10.71 -19.79
C PHE A 189 -3.58 11.82 -18.74
N LEU A 190 -2.48 12.27 -18.14
CA LEU A 190 -2.48 13.39 -17.20
C LEU A 190 -2.39 14.71 -17.97
N GLY A 191 -3.50 15.44 -18.01
CA GLY A 191 -3.58 16.79 -18.55
C GLY A 191 -3.35 17.87 -17.50
N HIS A 192 -2.92 19.03 -17.95
CA HIS A 192 -2.74 20.23 -17.15
C HIS A 192 -3.55 21.38 -17.75
N GLN A 193 -4.33 22.09 -16.93
CA GLN A 193 -5.11 23.23 -17.40
C GLN A 193 -4.21 24.46 -17.52
N PRO A 194 -4.05 25.04 -18.73
CA PRO A 194 -3.15 26.18 -18.96
C PRO A 194 -3.44 27.36 -18.03
N GLY A 195 -2.39 27.96 -17.47
CA GLY A 195 -2.49 29.13 -16.59
C GLY A 195 -3.01 28.86 -15.17
N THR A 196 -3.12 27.59 -14.76
CA THR A 196 -3.58 27.19 -13.41
C THR A 196 -2.72 26.07 -12.85
N ASP A 197 -2.85 25.73 -11.58
CA ASP A 197 -2.23 24.52 -10.97
C ASP A 197 -3.16 23.28 -11.00
N ILE A 198 -4.15 23.29 -11.89
CA ILE A 198 -5.19 22.26 -11.94
C ILE A 198 -4.83 21.20 -12.98
N PHE A 199 -4.82 19.94 -12.55
CA PHE A 199 -4.63 18.77 -13.40
C PHE A 199 -5.94 18.06 -13.69
N PHE A 200 -6.00 17.28 -14.76
CA PHE A 200 -7.12 16.40 -15.08
C PHE A 200 -6.63 15.08 -15.65
N CYS A 201 -7.47 14.06 -15.54
CA CYS A 201 -7.20 12.76 -16.14
C CYS A 201 -8.13 12.59 -17.35
N ASN A 202 -7.57 12.46 -18.54
CA ASN A 202 -8.31 12.26 -19.79
C ASN A 202 -9.09 10.94 -19.81
N ILE A 203 -8.72 10.00 -18.94
CA ILE A 203 -9.37 8.70 -18.81
C ILE A 203 -10.15 8.57 -17.50
N HIS A 204 -10.61 9.68 -16.90
CA HIS A 204 -11.16 9.71 -15.55
C HIS A 204 -12.18 8.60 -15.25
N ALA A 205 -13.12 8.36 -16.17
CA ALA A 205 -14.19 7.37 -16.01
C ALA A 205 -13.70 5.92 -16.03
N VAL A 206 -12.52 5.67 -16.58
CA VAL A 206 -11.96 4.32 -16.82
C VAL A 206 -10.50 4.24 -16.37
N LYS A 207 -10.11 5.06 -15.40
CA LYS A 207 -8.76 5.02 -14.80
C LYS A 207 -8.42 3.61 -14.33
N PRO A 208 -7.15 3.19 -14.33
CA PRO A 208 -6.76 1.90 -13.75
C PRO A 208 -7.18 1.78 -12.28
N LEU A 209 -7.32 0.55 -11.77
CA LEU A 209 -7.77 0.27 -10.40
C LEU A 209 -6.93 1.00 -9.36
N VAL A 210 -5.60 0.93 -9.46
CA VAL A 210 -4.65 1.63 -8.56
C VAL A 210 -4.92 3.14 -8.48
N CYS A 211 -5.42 3.76 -9.57
CA CYS A 211 -5.76 5.17 -9.61
C CYS A 211 -7.18 5.46 -9.09
N ARG A 212 -8.10 4.50 -9.17
CA ARG A 212 -9.48 4.62 -8.66
C ARG A 212 -9.54 4.46 -7.15
N GLU A 213 -8.74 3.54 -6.62
CA GLU A 213 -8.69 3.23 -5.18
C GLU A 213 -7.78 4.18 -4.41
N TYR A 214 -7.01 5.01 -5.11
CA TYR A 214 -6.15 5.98 -4.45
C TYR A 214 -6.94 7.16 -3.85
N PRO A 215 -6.60 7.58 -2.61
CA PRO A 215 -5.73 6.89 -1.66
C PRO A 215 -6.52 5.87 -0.82
N TYR A 216 -5.83 4.78 -0.46
CA TYR A 216 -6.39 3.72 0.39
C TYR A 216 -6.71 4.19 1.81
N THR A 217 -5.88 5.06 2.37
CA THR A 217 -6.05 5.66 3.70
C THR A 217 -5.55 7.10 3.73
N LYS A 218 -5.89 7.84 4.78
CA LYS A 218 -5.32 9.17 5.04
C LYS A 218 -3.80 9.14 5.19
N LYS A 219 -3.24 8.08 5.81
CA LYS A 219 -1.79 7.85 5.89
C LYS A 219 -1.19 7.77 4.49
N HIS A 220 -1.76 6.95 3.61
CA HIS A 220 -1.29 6.80 2.24
C HIS A 220 -1.31 8.14 1.50
N ALA A 221 -2.40 8.91 1.62
CA ALA A 221 -2.50 10.24 1.04
C ALA A 221 -1.37 11.18 1.53
N ARG A 222 -1.14 11.22 2.85
CA ARG A 222 -0.11 12.07 3.46
C ARG A 222 1.30 11.67 3.03
N ASN A 223 1.63 10.39 3.11
CA ASN A 223 2.98 9.89 2.84
C ASN A 223 3.37 10.01 1.36
N THR A 224 2.40 9.99 0.44
CA THR A 224 2.65 10.22 -0.99
C THR A 224 2.64 11.70 -1.39
N GLY A 225 2.39 12.62 -0.44
CA GLY A 225 2.43 14.07 -0.64
C GLY A 225 1.14 14.65 -1.26
N CYS A 226 0.01 13.98 -1.06
CA CYS A 226 -1.30 14.52 -1.43
C CYS A 226 -1.62 15.77 -0.60
N ARG A 227 -2.14 16.82 -1.24
CA ARG A 227 -2.55 18.09 -0.58
C ARG A 227 -4.05 18.18 -0.30
N CYS A 228 -4.75 17.07 -0.53
CA CYS A 228 -6.20 16.98 -0.34
C CYS A 228 -6.51 16.72 1.13
N GLN A 229 -7.68 17.17 1.57
CA GLN A 229 -8.20 16.96 2.92
C GLN A 229 -9.50 16.18 2.82
#